data_AF-A0A0F6XZN7-F1
#
_entry.id   AF-A0A0F6XZN7-F1
#
_cell.length_a   1.000
_cell.length_b   1.000
_cell.length_c   1.000
_cell.angle_alpha   90.00
_cell.angle_beta   90.00
_cell.angle_gamma   90.00
#
_symmetry.space_group_name_H-M   'P 1'
#
loop_
_entity.id
_entity.type
_entity.pdbx_description
1 polymer ?
#
loop_
_entity_poly.entity_id
_entity_poly.type
_entity_poly.pdbx_seq_one_letter_code
_entity_poly.pdbx_strand_id
1 'polypeptide(L)'
;MKYCSKCGKEMDIALRSVIYRSRVKIRNVPIHVCKDEACACTSVVDLVKDDLKQLMTNLGEQPKEQEVAFEAISEFANLLVIIAEQSGDEELKDKIDERVNELLDLYLLAKSLNDQQWINEIQRKLTQIKIEV
;
A
#
# COMPACT_ATOMS: atom_id res chain seq x y z
N MET A 1 -5.60 2.77 15.67
CA MET A 1 -7.05 2.97 15.39
C MET A 1 -7.28 4.41 14.92
N LYS A 2 -7.99 4.63 13.81
CA LYS A 2 -8.19 5.96 13.16
C LYS A 2 -9.64 6.41 13.31
N TYR A 3 -9.86 7.70 13.59
CA TYR A 3 -11.18 8.31 13.73
C TYR A 3 -11.42 9.37 12.65
N CYS A 4 -12.68 9.47 12.20
CA CYS A 4 -13.11 10.42 11.19
C CYS A 4 -13.11 11.84 11.76
N SER A 5 -12.40 12.76 11.09
CA SER A 5 -12.34 14.17 11.49
C SER A 5 -13.67 14.92 11.39
N LYS A 6 -14.65 14.39 10.65
CA LYS A 6 -15.94 15.04 10.41
C LYS A 6 -17.04 14.62 11.39
N CYS A 7 -17.07 13.35 11.79
CA CYS A 7 -18.14 12.80 12.65
C CYS A 7 -17.64 12.10 13.92
N GLY A 8 -16.32 11.95 14.10
CA GLY A 8 -15.72 11.30 15.26
C GLY A 8 -15.84 9.77 15.30
N LYS A 9 -16.59 9.14 14.38
CA LYS A 9 -16.69 7.67 14.33
C LYS A 9 -15.41 7.03 13.79
N GLU A 10 -15.22 5.75 14.11
CA GLU A 10 -14.10 4.95 13.60
C GLU A 10 -14.09 4.86 12.08
N MET A 11 -12.90 4.62 11.54
CA MET A 11 -12.69 4.37 10.11
C MET A 11 -12.07 2.99 9.91
N ASP A 12 -12.58 2.28 8.91
CA ASP A 12 -12.00 1.02 8.41
C ASP A 12 -11.05 1.29 7.26
N ILE A 13 -10.20 0.32 6.93
CA ILE A 13 -9.40 0.34 5.70
C ILE A 13 -10.14 -0.46 4.62
N ALA A 14 -10.26 0.12 3.44
CA ALA A 14 -10.79 -0.55 2.25
C ALA A 14 -9.85 -0.34 1.07
N LEU A 15 -9.73 -1.36 0.22
CA LEU A 15 -9.06 -1.26 -1.07
C LEU A 15 -10.03 -0.67 -2.11
N ARG A 16 -9.67 0.45 -2.72
CA ARG A 16 -10.49 1.16 -3.71
C ARG A 16 -9.68 1.53 -4.95
N SER A 17 -10.39 1.80 -6.04
CA SER A 17 -9.78 2.37 -7.24
C SER A 17 -9.74 3.90 -7.13
N VAL A 18 -8.60 4.49 -7.49
CA VAL A 18 -8.42 5.94 -7.65
C VAL A 18 -8.28 6.26 -9.13
N ILE A 19 -9.07 7.22 -9.62
CA ILE A 19 -8.98 7.70 -11.00
C ILE A 19 -8.09 8.94 -11.04
N TYR A 20 -6.96 8.84 -11.73
CA TYR A 20 -6.03 9.96 -11.92
C TYR A 20 -6.15 10.54 -13.33
N ARG A 21 -6.42 11.85 -13.38
CA ARG A 21 -6.59 12.66 -14.61
C ARG A 21 -7.52 12.01 -15.65
N SER A 22 -8.54 11.26 -15.20
CA SER A 22 -9.52 10.55 -16.03
C SER A 22 -8.93 9.57 -17.06
N ARG A 23 -7.66 9.18 -16.90
CA ARG A 23 -6.94 8.31 -17.85
C ARG A 23 -6.30 7.10 -17.19
N VAL A 24 -5.93 7.23 -15.91
CA VAL A 24 -5.27 6.15 -15.18
C VAL A 24 -6.19 5.67 -14.08
N LYS A 25 -6.52 4.39 -14.09
CA LYS A 25 -7.22 3.74 -12.99
C LYS A 25 -6.20 2.98 -12.14
N ILE A 26 -5.98 3.47 -10.94
CA ILE A 26 -5.06 2.90 -9.97
C ILE A 26 -5.90 2.00 -9.05
N ARG A 27 -5.73 0.68 -9.15
CA ARG A 27 -6.47 -0.31 -8.36
C ARG A 27 -5.82 -0.54 -7.01
N ASN A 28 -6.58 -1.11 -6.06
CA ASN A 28 -6.11 -1.55 -4.75
C ASN A 28 -5.37 -0.48 -3.93
N VAL A 29 -5.84 0.77 -4.00
CA VAL A 29 -5.33 1.83 -3.13
C VAL A 29 -5.98 1.71 -1.75
N PRO A 30 -5.21 1.61 -0.66
CA PRO A 30 -5.75 1.62 0.70
C PRO A 30 -6.33 2.98 1.09
N ILE A 31 -7.62 3.00 1.41
CA ILE A 31 -8.38 4.19 1.81
C ILE A 31 -9.02 3.94 3.19
N HIS A 32 -8.91 4.89 4.10
CA HIS A 32 -9.76 4.97 5.27
C HIS A 32 -11.18 5.35 4.86
N VAL A 33 -12.17 4.55 5.24
CA VAL A 33 -13.60 4.79 5.02
C VAL A 33 -14.29 4.92 6.37
N CYS A 34 -15.03 6.01 6.56
CA CYS A 34 -15.80 6.17 7.79
C CYS A 34 -16.89 5.10 7.90
N LYS A 35 -17.00 4.47 9.08
CA LYS A 35 -18.09 3.51 9.38
C LYS A 35 -19.49 4.14 9.37
N ASP A 36 -19.57 5.47 9.46
CA ASP A 36 -20.82 6.19 9.32
C ASP A 36 -21.17 6.41 7.85
N GLU A 37 -22.10 5.63 7.32
CA GLU A 37 -22.54 5.76 5.92
C GLU A 37 -23.04 7.17 5.59
N ALA A 38 -23.67 7.86 6.56
CA ALA A 38 -24.14 9.24 6.39
C ALA A 38 -23.01 10.27 6.27
N CYS A 39 -21.80 9.94 6.75
CA CYS A 39 -20.66 10.86 6.72
C CYS A 39 -19.95 10.87 5.36
N ALA A 40 -19.89 9.69 4.71
CA ALA A 40 -19.21 9.44 3.43
C ALA A 40 -17.74 9.94 3.35
N CYS A 41 -17.10 10.18 4.50
CA CYS A 41 -15.73 10.67 4.55
C CYS A 41 -14.75 9.55 4.23
N THR A 42 -13.83 9.84 3.30
CA THR A 42 -12.75 8.93 2.90
C THR A 42 -11.42 9.66 2.82
N SER A 43 -10.33 8.94 3.07
CA SER A 43 -8.98 9.50 2.94
C SER A 43 -7.95 8.41 2.70
N VAL A 44 -6.94 8.65 1.85
CA VAL A 44 -5.83 7.72 1.62
C VAL A 44 -5.11 7.42 2.95
N VAL A 45 -4.79 6.14 3.19
CA VAL A 45 -4.03 5.71 4.38
C VAL A 45 -2.65 6.38 4.39
N ASP A 46 -2.24 6.91 5.54
CA ASP A 46 -1.03 7.73 5.65
C ASP A 46 0.24 6.99 5.18
N LEU A 47 0.36 5.68 5.48
CA LEU A 47 1.51 4.86 5.10
C LEU A 47 1.77 4.78 3.59
N VAL A 48 0.74 4.93 2.76
CA VAL A 48 0.85 4.76 1.30
C VAL A 48 0.88 6.07 0.53
N LYS A 49 0.74 7.20 1.21
CA LYS A 49 0.65 8.51 0.55
C LYS A 49 1.89 8.82 -0.28
N ASP A 50 3.07 8.48 0.21
CA ASP A 50 4.30 8.79 -0.50
C ASP A 50 4.54 7.86 -1.69
N ASP A 51 4.12 6.59 -1.59
CA ASP A 51 4.12 5.66 -2.74
C ASP A 51 3.15 6.16 -3.83
N LEU A 52 1.96 6.61 -3.42
CA LEU A 52 0.95 7.13 -4.34
C LEU A 52 1.40 8.44 -5.01
N LYS A 53 2.01 9.36 -4.27
CA LYS A 53 2.59 10.59 -4.83
C LYS A 53 3.72 10.27 -5.81
N GLN A 54 4.58 9.32 -5.48
CA GLN A 54 5.67 8.89 -6.36
C GLN A 54 5.12 8.30 -7.65
N LEU A 55 4.08 7.45 -7.58
CA LEU A 55 3.38 6.95 -8.76
C LEU A 55 2.78 8.08 -9.59
N MET A 56 2.06 9.02 -8.98
CA MET A 56 1.48 10.17 -9.69
C MET A 56 2.54 11.04 -10.37
N THR A 57 3.69 11.21 -9.72
CA THR A 57 4.84 11.93 -10.27
C THR A 57 5.40 11.21 -11.49
N ASN A 58 5.59 9.89 -11.42
CA ASN A 58 6.08 9.07 -12.51
C ASN A 58 5.12 9.02 -13.71
N LEU A 59 3.80 9.04 -13.45
CA LEU A 59 2.77 9.12 -14.49
C LEU A 59 2.74 10.48 -15.19
N GLY A 60 3.21 11.53 -14.50
CA GLY A 60 3.31 12.87 -15.03
C GLY A 60 1.95 13.53 -15.31
N GLU A 61 2.00 14.54 -16.19
CA GLU A 61 0.86 15.42 -16.42
C GLU A 61 -0.13 14.90 -17.47
N GLN A 62 0.38 14.19 -18.47
CA GLN A 62 -0.43 13.66 -19.55
C GLN A 62 -0.16 12.16 -19.68
N PRO A 63 -0.59 11.36 -18.69
CA PRO A 63 -0.41 9.92 -18.77
C PRO A 63 -1.20 9.35 -19.95
N LYS A 64 -0.69 8.24 -20.48
CA LYS A 64 -1.45 7.36 -21.37
C LYS A 64 -2.57 6.69 -20.58
N GLU A 65 -3.63 6.31 -21.28
CA GLU A 65 -4.71 5.52 -20.71
C GLU A 65 -4.18 4.13 -20.31
N GLN A 66 -4.34 3.77 -19.04
CA GLN A 66 -3.82 2.52 -18.48
C GLN A 66 -4.45 2.18 -17.14
N GLU A 67 -4.33 0.92 -16.73
CA GLU A 67 -4.62 0.49 -15.35
C GLU A 67 -3.31 0.16 -14.62
N VAL A 68 -3.21 0.56 -13.36
CA VAL A 68 -2.05 0.29 -12.50
C VAL A 68 -2.50 -0.44 -11.25
N ALA A 69 -1.84 -1.55 -10.93
CA ALA A 69 -1.99 -2.28 -9.69
C ALA A 69 -1.11 -1.63 -8.61
N PHE A 70 -1.71 -1.02 -7.58
CA PHE A 70 -0.96 -0.26 -6.59
C PHE A 70 -0.16 -1.16 -5.64
N GLU A 71 -0.60 -2.40 -5.44
CA GLU A 71 0.10 -3.46 -4.72
C GLU A 71 1.44 -3.87 -5.35
N ALA A 72 1.67 -3.55 -6.63
CA ALA A 72 2.99 -3.74 -7.24
C ALA A 72 4.01 -2.68 -6.79
N ILE A 73 3.53 -1.58 -6.21
CA ILE A 73 4.31 -0.39 -5.87
C ILE A 73 4.42 -0.25 -4.35
N SER A 74 3.29 -0.37 -3.65
CA SER A 74 3.20 -0.21 -2.21
C SER A 74 3.13 -1.56 -1.51
N GLU A 75 4.10 -1.81 -0.64
CA GLU A 75 4.19 -3.08 0.12
C GLU A 75 3.01 -3.21 1.08
N PHE A 76 2.60 -2.11 1.72
CA PHE A 76 1.41 -2.11 2.57
C PHE A 76 0.12 -2.47 1.80
N ALA A 77 -0.02 -1.97 0.56
CA ALA A 77 -1.15 -2.35 -0.29
C ALA A 77 -1.10 -3.83 -0.70
N ASN A 78 0.10 -4.36 -0.95
CA ASN A 78 0.31 -5.78 -1.24
C ASN A 78 -0.15 -6.68 -0.09
N LEU A 79 0.26 -6.35 1.14
CA LEU A 79 -0.18 -7.10 2.32
C LEU A 79 -1.71 -7.07 2.47
N LEU A 80 -2.35 -5.91 2.27
CA LEU A 80 -3.81 -5.81 2.36
C LEU A 80 -4.54 -6.64 1.29
N VAL A 81 -3.96 -6.78 0.09
CA VAL A 81 -4.51 -7.67 -0.95
C VAL A 81 -4.39 -9.13 -0.50
N ILE A 82 -3.22 -9.55 -0.01
CA ILE A 82 -3.01 -10.91 0.52
C ILE A 82 -4.01 -11.22 1.64
N ILE A 83 -4.19 -10.28 2.59
CA ILE A 83 -5.17 -10.40 3.68
C ILE A 83 -6.58 -10.57 3.14
N ALA A 84 -6.99 -9.74 2.18
CA ALA A 84 -8.34 -9.74 1.64
C ALA A 84 -8.66 -11.00 0.82
N GLU A 85 -7.65 -11.66 0.26
CA GLU A 85 -7.79 -12.90 -0.51
C GLU A 85 -7.81 -14.16 0.38
N GLN A 86 -7.46 -14.04 1.67
CA GLN A 86 -7.37 -15.16 2.61
C GLN A 86 -8.53 -15.21 3.61
N SER A 87 -8.80 -16.40 4.14
CA SER A 87 -9.94 -16.68 5.04
C SER A 87 -9.54 -16.93 6.51
N GLY A 88 -8.30 -16.67 6.92
CA GLY A 88 -7.86 -16.92 8.30
C GLY A 88 -6.56 -16.22 8.73
N ASP A 89 -6.46 -15.91 10.02
CA ASP A 89 -5.37 -15.11 10.61
C ASP A 89 -4.00 -15.85 10.68
N GLU A 90 -4.01 -17.18 10.77
CA GLU A 90 -2.77 -17.99 10.82
C GLU A 90 -2.02 -17.99 9.48
N GLU A 91 -2.76 -18.11 8.37
CA GLU A 91 -2.19 -18.06 7.01
C GLU A 91 -1.58 -16.69 6.69
N LEU A 92 -2.13 -15.64 7.28
CA LEU A 92 -1.65 -14.28 7.09
C LEU A 92 -0.26 -14.07 7.71
N LYS A 93 -0.06 -14.55 8.94
CA LYS A 93 1.23 -14.37 9.62
C LYS A 93 2.34 -15.09 8.86
N ASP A 94 2.09 -16.32 8.42
CA ASP A 94 3.04 -17.09 7.62
C ASP A 94 3.38 -16.37 6.31
N LYS A 95 2.39 -15.74 5.65
CA LYS A 95 2.63 -14.95 4.42
C LYS A 95 3.43 -13.68 4.67
N ILE A 96 3.21 -13.00 5.79
CA ILE A 96 4.01 -11.84 6.19
C ILE A 96 5.45 -12.28 6.44
N ASP A 97 5.66 -13.37 7.17
CA ASP A 97 6.99 -13.90 7.47
C ASP A 97 7.71 -14.37 6.20
N GLU A 98 7.03 -15.08 5.29
CA GLU A 98 7.53 -15.43 3.94
C GLU A 98 7.97 -14.18 3.20
N ARG A 99 7.13 -13.13 3.18
CA ARG A 99 7.41 -11.89 2.45
C ARG A 99 8.58 -11.11 3.04
N VAL A 100 8.72 -11.10 4.37
CA VAL A 100 9.88 -10.51 5.06
C VAL A 100 11.15 -11.26 4.66
N ASN A 101 11.14 -12.59 4.67
CA ASN A 101 12.28 -13.39 4.27
C ASN A 101 12.69 -13.11 2.81
N GLU A 102 11.74 -13.05 1.88
CA GLU A 102 12.01 -12.68 0.49
C GLU A 102 12.71 -11.31 0.36
N LEU A 103 12.22 -10.31 1.09
CA LEU A 103 12.83 -8.97 1.07
C LEU A 103 14.23 -8.96 1.69
N LEU A 104 14.48 -9.75 2.73
CA LEU A 104 15.80 -9.89 3.33
C LEU A 104 16.78 -10.60 2.38
N ASP A 105 16.33 -11.62 1.64
CA ASP A 105 17.15 -12.28 0.63
C ASP A 105 17.52 -11.33 -0.50
N LEU A 106 16.55 -10.56 -1.01
CA LEU A 106 16.80 -9.51 -2.00
C LEU A 106 17.75 -8.43 -1.46
N TYR A 107 17.65 -8.09 -0.18
CA TYR A 107 18.54 -7.11 0.47
C TYR A 107 19.99 -7.59 0.49
N LEU A 108 20.22 -8.87 0.82
CA LEU A 108 21.54 -9.48 0.79
C LEU A 108 22.12 -9.47 -0.64
N LEU A 109 21.29 -9.78 -1.64
CA LEU A 109 21.68 -9.71 -3.05
C LEU A 109 22.06 -8.28 -3.46
N ALA A 110 21.19 -7.29 -3.20
CA ALA A 110 21.45 -5.89 -3.51
C ALA A 110 22.74 -5.37 -2.84
N LYS A 111 22.99 -5.79 -1.59
CA LYS A 111 24.25 -5.52 -0.88
C LYS A 111 25.46 -6.12 -1.57
N SER A 112 25.40 -7.37 -2.00
CA SER A 112 26.51 -8.03 -2.70
C SER A 112 26.86 -7.36 -4.04
N LEU A 113 25.86 -6.72 -4.66
CA LEU A 113 26.00 -5.94 -5.90
C LEU A 113 26.35 -4.46 -5.65
N ASN A 114 26.37 -4.03 -4.38
CA ASN A 114 26.57 -2.65 -3.96
C ASN A 114 25.59 -1.64 -4.57
N ASP A 115 24.36 -2.09 -4.88
CA ASP A 115 23.29 -1.28 -5.46
C ASP A 115 22.56 -0.49 -4.38
N GLN A 116 23.01 0.75 -4.15
CA GLN A 116 22.45 1.61 -3.10
C GLN A 116 21.00 2.00 -3.32
N GLN A 117 20.57 2.15 -4.58
CA GLN A 117 19.19 2.48 -4.87
C GLN A 117 18.29 1.32 -4.47
N TRP A 118 18.64 0.11 -4.89
CA TRP A 118 17.86 -1.08 -4.59
C TRP A 118 17.83 -1.39 -3.08
N ILE A 119 18.96 -1.22 -2.39
CA ILE A 119 19.05 -1.32 -0.93
C ILE A 119 18.05 -0.39 -0.24
N ASN A 120 18.00 0.89 -0.64
CA ASN A 120 17.10 1.88 -0.04
C ASN A 120 15.62 1.55 -0.31
N GLU A 121 15.30 1.08 -1.52
CA GLU A 121 13.95 0.65 -1.88
C GLU A 121 13.49 -0.53 -1.01
N ILE A 122 14.32 -1.55 -0.83
CA ILE A 122 14.00 -2.71 0.01
C ILE A 122 13.84 -2.31 1.48
N GLN A 123 14.72 -1.44 2.00
CA GLN A 123 14.60 -0.93 3.36
C GLN A 123 13.28 -0.19 3.59
N ARG A 124 12.86 0.65 2.64
CA ARG A 124 11.56 1.34 2.70
C ARG A 124 10.41 0.33 2.75
N LYS A 125 10.44 -0.73 1.92
CA LYS A 125 9.43 -1.80 1.94
C LYS A 125 9.38 -2.52 3.30
N LEU A 126 10.54 -2.92 3.83
CA LEU A 126 10.62 -3.56 5.16
C LEU A 126 10.06 -2.67 6.28
N THR A 127 10.23 -1.34 6.21
CA THR A 127 9.63 -0.44 7.22
C THR A 127 8.11 -0.37 7.16
N GLN A 128 7.49 -0.64 6.01
CA GLN A 128 6.03 -0.71 5.89
C GLN A 128 5.45 -2.00 6.48
N ILE A 129 6.27 -3.05 6.64
CA ILE A 129 5.86 -4.34 7.21
C ILE A 129 6.04 -4.38 8.73
N LYS A 130 6.82 -3.46 9.33
CA LYS A 130 6.91 -3.29 10.78
C LYS A 130 5.58 -2.75 11.35
N ILE A 131 4.57 -3.61 11.34
CA ILE A 131 3.40 -3.52 12.18
C ILE A 131 3.90 -3.98 13.55
N GLU A 132 4.03 -3.05 14.49
CA GLU A 132 4.16 -3.43 15.90
C GLU A 132 2.91 -4.25 16.25
N VAL A 133 3.13 -5.55 16.45
CA VAL A 133 2.15 -6.48 17.03
C VAL A 133 2.01 -6.18 18.51
#